data_AF-A0A8C0ECI5-F1
#
_entry.id   AF-A0A8C0ECI5-F1
#
_cell.length_a   1.000
_cell.length_b   1.000
_cell.length_c   1.000
_cell.angle_alpha   90.00
_cell.angle_beta   90.00
_cell.angle_gamma   90.00
#
_symmetry.space_group_name_H-M   'P 1'
#
loop_
_entity.id
_entity.type
_entity.pdbx_description
1 polymer ?
#
loop_
_entity_poly.entity_id
_entity_poly.type
_entity_poly.pdbx_seq_one_letter_code
_entity_poly.pdbx_strand_id
1 'polypeptide(L)'
;THPKNWISGINPEEPLPGRAVALILLLCVSGVRAKTARYSVPEEAERGSFVANIAKDLGLTGEELSARQARLVPEGEKQYFQLNQHTGDLVRLDREELCGQSATCTLPLELLLADPLQFFRVEVAVEDINDHSPAFPEEQVTLKILERSDPG
;
A
#
# COMPACT_ATOMS: atom_id res chain seq x y z
N THR A 1 -33.02 46.40 9.23
CA THR A 1 -31.85 45.53 9.51
C THR A 1 -31.79 44.44 8.46
N HIS A 2 -31.05 44.69 7.37
CA HIS A 2 -30.81 43.71 6.30
C HIS A 2 -29.31 43.37 6.29
N PRO A 3 -28.93 42.08 6.26
CA PRO A 3 -27.53 41.69 6.13
C PRO A 3 -27.09 41.91 4.69
N LYS A 4 -25.99 42.65 4.49
CA LYS A 4 -25.34 42.77 3.18
C LYS A 4 -24.58 41.46 2.93
N ASN A 5 -24.95 40.75 1.86
CA ASN A 5 -24.22 39.60 1.34
C ASN A 5 -22.85 40.05 0.82
N TRP A 6 -21.78 39.38 1.26
CA TRP A 6 -20.38 39.70 0.90
C TRP A 6 -19.88 39.02 -0.39
N ILE A 7 -20.75 38.35 -1.15
CA ILE A 7 -20.36 37.49 -2.27
C ILE A 7 -20.57 38.17 -3.63
N SER A 8 -20.31 39.49 -3.73
CA SER A 8 -20.47 40.25 -4.98
C SER A 8 -19.16 40.77 -5.56
N GLY A 9 -18.01 40.26 -5.11
CA GLY A 9 -16.68 40.77 -5.46
C GLY A 9 -15.77 39.84 -6.25
N ILE A 10 -16.25 38.68 -6.71
CA ILE A 10 -15.43 37.73 -7.48
C ILE A 10 -15.90 37.77 -8.94
N ASN A 11 -15.28 38.63 -9.74
CA ASN A 11 -15.41 38.59 -11.20
C ASN A 11 -14.65 37.37 -11.74
N PRO A 12 -15.28 36.43 -12.46
CA PRO A 12 -14.62 35.26 -13.02
C PRO A 12 -13.69 35.58 -14.22
N GLU A 13 -13.64 36.85 -14.65
CA GLU A 13 -12.93 37.33 -15.85
C GLU A 13 -11.74 38.26 -15.54
N GLU A 14 -11.38 38.45 -14.27
CA GLU A 14 -10.16 39.19 -13.91
C GLU A 14 -8.94 38.27 -14.06
N PRO A 15 -7.96 38.60 -14.92
CA PRO A 15 -6.78 37.77 -15.11
C PRO A 15 -5.97 37.71 -13.82
N LEU A 16 -5.66 36.50 -13.36
CA LEU A 16 -4.79 36.28 -12.21
C LEU A 16 -3.49 37.09 -12.38
N PRO A 17 -3.02 37.82 -11.34
CA PRO A 17 -1.81 38.62 -11.46
C PRO A 17 -0.65 37.73 -11.89
N GLY A 18 0.18 38.18 -12.83
CA GLY A 18 1.23 37.36 -13.44
C GLY A 18 2.20 36.70 -12.43
N ARG A 19 2.33 37.29 -11.23
CA ARG A 19 3.06 36.70 -10.09
C ARG A 19 2.38 35.45 -9.53
N ALA A 20 1.05 35.44 -9.42
CA ALA A 20 0.28 34.28 -9.00
C ALA A 20 0.34 33.17 -10.08
N VAL A 21 0.24 33.54 -11.36
CA VAL A 21 0.40 32.58 -12.47
C VAL A 21 1.80 31.97 -12.47
N ALA A 22 2.84 32.79 -12.28
CA ALA A 22 4.22 32.31 -12.19
C ALA A 22 4.45 31.39 -10.97
N LEU A 23 3.87 31.70 -9.81
CA LEU A 23 3.94 30.85 -8.61
C LEU A 23 3.20 29.52 -8.80
N ILE A 24 2.02 29.54 -9.41
CA ILE A 24 1.26 28.33 -9.73
C ILE A 24 2.03 27.47 -10.73
N LEU A 25 2.60 28.06 -11.78
CA LEU A 25 3.47 27.34 -12.73
C LEU A 25 4.71 26.75 -12.04
N LEU A 26 5.37 27.49 -11.15
CA LEU A 26 6.50 26.99 -10.35
C LEU A 26 6.11 25.79 -9.48
N LEU A 27 4.94 25.85 -8.83
CA LEU A 27 4.43 24.76 -8.01
C LEU A 27 3.99 23.56 -8.85
N CYS A 28 3.37 23.76 -10.01
CA CYS A 28 2.99 22.69 -10.93
C CYS A 28 4.21 22.01 -11.58
N VAL A 29 5.27 22.77 -11.88
CA VAL A 29 6.54 22.24 -12.41
C VAL A 29 7.31 21.48 -11.33
N SER A 30 7.09 21.80 -10.04
CA SER A 30 7.73 21.08 -8.94
C SER A 30 7.30 19.62 -8.79
N GLY A 31 6.24 19.20 -9.51
CA GLY A 31 5.96 17.80 -9.82
C GLY A 31 6.20 16.87 -8.63
N VAL A 32 5.63 17.22 -7.46
CA VAL A 32 5.76 16.40 -6.24
C VAL A 32 5.05 15.08 -6.51
N ARG A 33 5.77 14.16 -7.13
CA ARG A 33 5.32 12.81 -7.36
C ARG A 33 5.46 12.15 -6.00
N ALA A 34 4.33 11.92 -5.34
CA ALA A 34 4.28 11.02 -4.20
C ALA A 34 4.86 9.68 -4.66
N LYS A 35 6.11 9.39 -4.27
CA LYS A 35 6.80 8.17 -4.64
C LYS A 35 6.33 7.10 -3.67
N THR A 36 5.44 6.24 -4.15
CA THR A 36 5.03 5.03 -3.42
C THR A 36 6.02 3.91 -3.71
N ALA A 37 6.63 3.35 -2.67
CA ALA A 37 7.39 2.11 -2.79
C ALA A 37 6.43 0.93 -2.81
N ARG A 38 6.60 0.00 -3.77
CA ARG A 38 5.73 -1.17 -3.91
C ARG A 38 6.56 -2.43 -3.86
N TYR A 39 6.14 -3.35 -3.01
CA TYR A 39 6.77 -4.65 -2.82
C TYR A 39 5.74 -5.76 -2.92
N SER A 40 6.20 -6.99 -3.04
CA SER A 40 5.34 -8.16 -2.90
C SER A 40 5.98 -9.24 -2.06
N VAL A 41 5.13 -10.07 -1.47
CA VAL A 41 5.51 -11.23 -0.66
C VAL A 41 4.45 -12.32 -0.88
N PRO A 42 4.84 -13.61 -1.01
CA PRO A 42 3.86 -14.68 -1.14
C PRO A 42 3.07 -14.85 0.17
N GLU A 43 1.78 -15.20 0.06
CA GLU A 43 0.89 -15.40 1.20
C GLU A 43 1.41 -16.42 2.23
N GLU A 44 2.10 -17.46 1.76
CA GLU A 44 2.67 -18.52 2.59
C GLU A 44 4.09 -18.21 3.11
N ALA A 45 4.62 -17.00 2.90
CA ALA A 45 5.92 -16.63 3.45
C ALA A 45 5.94 -16.80 4.99
N GLU A 46 6.97 -17.42 5.52
CA GLU A 46 7.11 -17.64 6.95
C GLU A 46 7.31 -16.32 7.71
N ARG A 47 7.07 -16.38 9.02
CA ARG A 47 7.44 -15.27 9.91
C ARG A 47 8.94 -15.02 9.83
N GLY A 48 9.33 -13.76 9.67
CA GLY A 48 10.71 -13.34 9.50
C GLY A 48 11.22 -13.43 8.06
N SER A 49 10.40 -13.88 7.10
CA SER A 49 10.78 -13.85 5.68
C SER A 49 11.09 -12.43 5.23
N PHE A 50 12.17 -12.31 4.47
CA PHE A 50 12.59 -11.07 3.83
C PHE A 50 11.60 -10.68 2.73
N VAL A 51 11.22 -9.40 2.71
CA VAL A 51 10.35 -8.82 1.68
C VAL A 51 11.18 -7.94 0.74
N ALA A 52 11.87 -6.94 1.29
CA ALA A 52 12.65 -5.97 0.52
C ALA A 52 13.67 -5.23 1.41
N ASN A 53 14.64 -4.56 0.81
CA ASN A 53 15.53 -3.64 1.52
C ASN A 53 15.14 -2.19 1.20
N ILE A 54 14.37 -1.57 2.09
CA ILE A 54 13.80 -0.24 1.89
C ILE A 54 14.89 0.83 1.91
N ALA A 55 15.95 0.65 2.72
CA ALA A 55 17.07 1.59 2.77
C ALA A 55 17.67 1.76 1.37
N LYS A 56 18.01 0.65 0.71
CA LYS A 56 18.60 0.63 -0.63
C LYS A 56 17.70 1.29 -1.67
N ASP A 57 16.39 1.04 -1.63
CA ASP A 57 15.45 1.59 -2.60
C ASP A 57 15.19 3.10 -2.44
N LEU A 58 15.34 3.59 -1.22
CA LEU A 58 15.30 5.01 -0.89
C LEU A 58 16.67 5.71 -1.04
N GLY A 59 17.74 4.95 -1.31
CA GLY A 59 19.10 5.47 -1.38
C GLY A 59 19.66 5.89 -0.02
N LEU A 60 19.18 5.28 1.05
CA LEU A 60 19.61 5.48 2.43
C LEU A 60 20.44 4.27 2.90
N THR A 61 21.21 4.48 3.96
CA THR A 61 21.92 3.45 4.70
C THR A 61 21.16 3.09 5.99
N GLY A 62 21.44 1.92 6.56
CA GLY A 62 20.88 1.55 7.86
C GLY A 62 21.32 2.47 9.01
N GLU A 63 22.53 3.05 8.91
CA GLU A 63 22.99 4.08 9.84
C GLU A 63 22.12 5.33 9.76
N GLU A 64 21.79 5.80 8.56
CA GLU A 64 20.88 6.93 8.36
C GLU A 64 19.46 6.61 8.85
N LEU A 65 18.94 5.41 8.57
CA LEU A 65 17.63 5.00 9.10
C LEU A 65 17.61 5.01 10.63
N SER A 66 18.65 4.47 11.26
CA SER A 66 18.77 4.44 12.72
C SER A 66 18.91 5.85 13.31
N ALA A 67 19.79 6.68 12.74
CA ALA A 67 20.02 8.06 13.17
C ALA A 67 18.76 8.92 13.08
N ARG A 68 17.98 8.71 12.01
CA ARG A 68 16.73 9.43 11.75
C ARG A 68 15.50 8.77 12.40
N GLN A 69 15.70 7.76 13.26
CA GLN A 69 14.66 7.03 14.00
C GLN A 69 13.53 6.50 13.10
N ALA A 70 13.94 5.82 12.02
CA ALA A 70 13.04 5.29 11.01
C ALA A 70 12.06 4.27 11.60
N ARG A 71 10.75 4.47 11.42
CA ARG A 71 9.73 3.52 11.90
C ARG A 71 8.65 3.28 10.87
N LEU A 72 8.16 2.05 10.84
CA LEU A 72 6.94 1.72 10.10
C LEU A 72 5.73 2.09 10.93
N VAL A 73 4.76 2.69 10.26
CA VAL A 73 3.45 3.03 10.81
C VAL A 73 2.42 2.28 9.96
N PRO A 74 1.70 1.29 10.52
CA PRO A 74 0.60 0.66 9.80
C PRO A 74 -0.55 1.65 9.64
N GLU A 75 -1.28 1.57 8.52
CA GLU A 75 -2.52 2.36 8.34
C GLU A 75 -3.69 1.76 9.13
N GLY A 76 -3.63 0.47 9.50
CA GLY A 76 -4.63 -0.24 10.29
C GLY A 76 -4.19 -0.54 11.74
N GLU A 77 -5.00 -1.34 12.45
CA GLU A 77 -4.74 -1.68 13.86
C GLU A 77 -3.60 -2.69 14.06
N LYS A 78 -3.40 -3.60 13.10
CA LYS A 78 -2.36 -4.63 13.17
C LYS A 78 -1.14 -4.25 12.33
N GLN A 79 0.04 -4.55 12.86
CA GLN A 79 1.31 -4.42 12.16
C GLN A 79 1.75 -5.77 11.60
N TYR A 80 1.78 -5.90 10.27
CA TYR A 80 2.12 -7.16 9.59
C TYR A 80 3.58 -7.25 9.14
N PHE A 81 4.28 -6.12 9.12
CA PHE A 81 5.67 -6.02 8.67
C PHE A 81 6.52 -5.29 9.70
N GLN A 82 7.79 -5.68 9.77
CA GLN A 82 8.78 -5.06 10.64
C GLN A 82 9.94 -4.54 9.81
N LEU A 83 10.45 -3.37 10.20
CA LEU A 83 11.67 -2.80 9.64
C LEU A 83 12.84 -3.08 10.59
N ASN A 84 13.89 -3.69 10.07
CA ASN A 84 15.20 -3.67 10.70
C ASN A 84 15.89 -2.34 10.36
N GLN A 85 15.96 -1.43 11.33
CA GLN A 85 16.56 -0.11 11.12
C GLN A 85 18.06 -0.17 10.79
N HIS A 86 18.77 -1.21 11.25
CA HIS A 86 20.22 -1.33 11.05
C HIS A 86 20.60 -1.81 9.66
N THR A 87 19.74 -2.63 9.03
CA THR A 87 20.01 -3.17 7.68
C THR A 87 19.13 -2.53 6.61
N GLY A 88 17.98 -1.99 6.99
CA GLY A 88 16.95 -1.52 6.07
C GLY A 88 15.98 -2.60 5.60
N ASP A 89 16.08 -3.82 6.14
CA ASP A 89 15.27 -4.94 5.69
C ASP A 89 13.85 -4.83 6.23
N LEU A 90 12.88 -4.96 5.32
CA LEU A 90 11.48 -5.19 5.61
C LEU A 90 11.26 -6.70 5.70
N VAL A 91 10.75 -7.17 6.83
CA VAL A 91 10.48 -8.59 7.09
C VAL A 91 9.03 -8.81 7.50
N ARG A 92 8.51 -10.00 7.22
CA ARG A 92 7.16 -10.41 7.64
C ARG A 92 7.12 -10.63 9.15
N LEU A 93 6.19 -9.98 9.85
CA LEU A 93 6.10 -10.05 11.32
C LEU A 93 5.20 -11.17 11.84
N ASP A 94 4.16 -11.54 11.09
CA ASP A 94 3.19 -12.55 11.52
C ASP A 94 2.78 -13.50 10.38
N ARG A 95 2.47 -14.75 10.76
CA ARG A 95 1.93 -15.83 9.89
C ARG A 95 0.45 -16.06 10.21
N GLU A 96 -0.29 -14.97 10.35
CA GLU A 96 -1.74 -14.99 10.40
C GLU A 96 -2.28 -14.75 8.98
N GLU A 97 -3.43 -15.33 8.67
CA GLU A 97 -4.13 -15.13 7.39
C GLU A 97 -4.50 -13.65 7.26
N LEU A 98 -3.86 -12.96 6.31
CA LEU A 98 -3.97 -11.50 6.15
C LEU A 98 -5.16 -11.12 5.26
N CYS A 99 -5.42 -11.95 4.26
CA CYS A 99 -6.16 -11.57 3.07
C CYS A 99 -7.44 -12.40 2.87
N GLY A 100 -7.62 -13.48 3.64
CA GLY A 100 -8.72 -14.41 3.45
C GLY A 100 -8.74 -14.96 2.01
N GLN A 101 -9.93 -15.14 1.45
CA GLN A 101 -10.11 -15.60 0.07
C GLN A 101 -10.08 -14.45 -0.97
N SER A 102 -9.46 -13.31 -0.65
CA SER A 102 -9.44 -12.17 -1.56
C SER A 102 -8.44 -12.39 -2.70
N ALA A 103 -8.90 -12.26 -3.96
CA ALA A 103 -8.03 -12.36 -5.13
C ALA A 103 -6.99 -11.23 -5.24
N THR A 104 -7.19 -10.12 -4.53
CA THR A 104 -6.23 -9.02 -4.44
C THR A 104 -6.04 -8.61 -2.99
N CYS A 105 -4.78 -8.50 -2.57
CA CYS A 105 -4.45 -8.06 -1.23
C CYS A 105 -3.24 -7.13 -1.25
N THR A 106 -3.43 -5.91 -0.77
CA THR A 106 -2.35 -4.92 -0.66
C THR A 106 -2.47 -4.22 0.66
N LEU A 107 -1.38 -4.25 1.42
CA LEU A 107 -1.28 -3.68 2.75
C LEU A 107 -0.53 -2.35 2.66
N PRO A 108 -1.21 -1.22 2.88
CA PRO A 108 -0.56 0.08 2.93
C PRO A 108 0.10 0.31 4.29
N LEU A 109 1.30 0.89 4.25
CA LEU A 109 2.10 1.30 5.39
C LEU A 109 2.82 2.62 5.09
N GLU A 110 3.22 3.33 6.13
CA GLU A 110 4.08 4.50 6.01
C GLU A 110 5.43 4.26 6.68
N LEU A 111 6.51 4.61 5.99
CA LEU A 111 7.81 4.76 6.62
C LEU A 111 7.97 6.22 7.06
N LEU A 112 8.10 6.42 8.37
CA LEU A 112 8.37 7.71 8.99
C LEU A 112 9.87 7.82 9.32
N LEU A 113 10.51 8.90 8.88
CA LEU A 113 11.82 9.35 9.36
C LEU A 113 11.60 10.60 10.23
N ALA A 114 12.11 10.63 11.46
CA ALA A 114 11.77 11.68 12.43
C ALA A 114 12.57 12.97 12.24
N ASP A 115 13.84 12.87 11.81
CA ASP A 115 14.75 14.01 11.69
C ASP A 115 15.54 13.99 10.36
N PRO A 116 15.33 14.95 9.44
CA PRO A 116 14.14 15.77 9.35
C PRO A 116 12.90 14.89 9.09
N LEU A 117 11.74 15.38 9.54
CA LEU A 117 10.47 14.67 9.42
C LEU A 117 10.11 14.41 7.95
N GLN A 118 10.02 13.13 7.58
CA GLN A 118 9.66 12.68 6.23
C GLN A 118 8.80 11.42 6.29
N PHE A 119 7.91 11.27 5.32
CA PHE A 119 7.01 10.14 5.18
C PHE A 119 7.14 9.54 3.78
N PHE A 120 7.25 8.22 3.70
CA PHE A 120 7.23 7.48 2.44
C PHE A 120 6.08 6.49 2.47
N ARG A 121 5.22 6.54 1.45
CA ARG A 121 4.16 5.57 1.29
C ARG A 121 4.77 4.25 0.81
N VAL A 122 4.42 3.17 1.48
CA VAL A 122 4.84 1.81 1.16
C VAL A 122 3.59 0.96 0.98
N GLU A 123 3.56 0.16 -0.07
CA GLU A 123 2.49 -0.81 -0.33
C GLU A 123 3.14 -2.18 -0.47
N VAL A 124 2.69 -3.16 0.30
CA VAL A 124 3.12 -4.56 0.16
C VAL A 124 1.95 -5.37 -0.35
N ALA A 125 2.05 -5.87 -1.58
CA ALA A 125 1.10 -6.82 -2.15
C ALA A 125 1.37 -8.20 -1.55
N VAL A 126 0.32 -8.84 -1.05
CA VAL A 126 0.37 -10.26 -0.67
C VAL A 126 -0.11 -11.04 -1.87
N GLU A 127 0.80 -11.80 -2.47
CA GLU A 127 0.52 -12.60 -3.67
C GLU A 127 0.03 -13.98 -3.24
N ASP A 128 -1.24 -14.27 -3.58
CA ASP A 128 -1.79 -15.61 -3.50
C ASP A 128 -1.00 -16.54 -4.43
N ILE A 129 -0.59 -17.68 -3.89
CA ILE A 129 0.09 -18.74 -4.64
C ILE A 129 -0.89 -19.90 -4.71
N ASN A 130 -1.08 -20.48 -5.89
CA ASN A 130 -1.95 -21.64 -6.08
C ASN A 130 -1.34 -22.92 -5.47
N ASP A 131 -1.24 -22.96 -4.15
CA ASP A 131 -0.80 -24.09 -3.34
C ASP A 131 -1.98 -24.87 -2.73
N HIS A 132 -3.17 -24.28 -2.75
CA HIS A 132 -4.43 -24.94 -2.46
C HIS A 132 -4.93 -25.74 -3.66
N SER A 133 -4.99 -27.07 -3.51
CA SER A 133 -5.56 -27.96 -4.53
C SER A 133 -7.08 -28.10 -4.34
N PRO A 134 -7.88 -28.13 -5.42
CA PRO A 134 -9.31 -28.43 -5.32
C PRO A 134 -9.54 -29.76 -4.61
N ALA A 135 -10.47 -29.79 -3.65
CA ALA A 135 -10.88 -30.98 -2.95
C ALA A 135 -12.37 -31.25 -3.22
N PHE A 136 -12.70 -32.50 -3.55
CA PHE A 136 -14.08 -32.94 -3.61
C PHE A 136 -14.61 -33.20 -2.19
N PRO A 137 -15.88 -32.88 -1.89
CA PRO A 137 -16.48 -33.20 -0.59
C PRO A 137 -16.49 -34.71 -0.30
N GLU A 138 -16.60 -35.52 -1.35
CA GLU A 138 -16.58 -36.98 -1.30
C GLU A 138 -15.45 -37.50 -2.20
N GLU A 139 -14.67 -38.45 -1.70
CA GLU A 139 -13.61 -39.11 -2.49
C GLU A 139 -14.20 -39.92 -3.65
N GLN A 140 -15.41 -40.46 -3.47
CA GLN A 140 -16.11 -41.24 -4.49
C GLN A 140 -17.60 -40.89 -4.51
N VAL A 141 -18.06 -40.39 -5.66
CA VAL A 141 -19.48 -40.13 -5.92
C VAL A 141 -20.04 -41.26 -6.78
N THR A 142 -21.11 -41.92 -6.31
CA THR A 142 -21.81 -42.97 -7.09
C THR A 142 -23.10 -42.41 -7.68
N LEU A 143 -23.15 -42.31 -9.00
CA LEU A 143 -24.35 -41.91 -9.74
C LEU A 143 -25.07 -43.13 -10.31
N LYS A 144 -26.38 -43.26 -10.06
CA LYS A 144 -27.23 -44.31 -10.66
C LYS A 144 -28.17 -43.66 -11.66
N ILE A 145 -27.90 -43.87 -12.95
CA ILE A 145 -28.66 -43.28 -14.06
C ILE A 145 -29.53 -44.37 -14.69
N LEU A 146 -30.82 -44.07 -14.89
CA LEU A 146 -31.71 -44.97 -15.61
C LEU A 146 -31.37 -44.96 -17.10
N GLU A 147 -31.37 -46.12 -17.75
CA GLU A 147 -31.11 -46.23 -19.19
C GLU A 147 -32.06 -45.38 -20.04
N ARG A 148 -33.30 -45.19 -19.58
CA ARG A 148 -34.32 -44.36 -20.24
C ARG A 148 -34.21 -42.86 -19.97
N SER A 149 -33.12 -42.42 -19.35
CA SER A 149 -32.94 -40.99 -19.10
C SER A 149 -32.77 -40.27 -20.44
N ASP A 150 -33.58 -39.24 -20.67
CA ASP A 150 -33.43 -38.39 -21.84
C ASP A 150 -32.10 -37.61 -21.76
N PRO A 151 -31.43 -37.32 -22.89
CA PRO A 151 -30.23 -36.49 -22.90
C PRO A 151 -30.53 -35.02 -22.55
N GLY A 152 -29.71 -34.42 -21.69
CA GLY A 152 -29.75 -32.99 -21.34
C GLY A 152 -30.36 -32.72 -19.97
#